data_AF-A0A7C8KAF4-F1
#
_entry.id   AF-A0A7C8KAF4-F1
#
_cell.length_a   1.000
_cell.length_b   1.000
_cell.length_c   1.000
_cell.angle_alpha   90.00
_cell.angle_beta   90.00
_cell.angle_gamma   90.00
#
_symmetry.space_group_name_H-M   'P 1'
#
loop_
_entity.id
_entity.type
_entity.pdbx_description
1 polymer ?
#
loop_
_entity_poly.entity_id
_entity_poly.type
_entity_poly.pdbx_seq_one_letter_code
_entity_poly.pdbx_strand_id
1 'polypeptide(L)'
;MTSIDDFKGHIFELYSTPGLTLTDIIAKIEQEHNVTATRAIYKNRLKKWGFKRNTSRSEVLTTLREQEDETKIQTFRDPARSLRIEKYRKKNKIRRHEYSSKPSTQLSTSSSTAIVPRQISPPQVFEISERLGYEVSNYIKGSFEGKGWKVKDNQSIINSSPNQDTEVQVLTTFLTDIETGCSNFAMGNGYNGGLYWRKAFNNIEYLVRGDYHDHLLNIVITINDLKERGYSGAAELLKSYASQLGRHKQPSEGHIRALIYRELGNASLDQMPHLEEIIIACFVELFERYLGDYCYNSFVMHMNMARRRLRLGDWVDLTDVLPALSVLDHKFAVSDRRPLDVIRVRVETLFKRKKYSEVIEHSRSLVERAELIGIQDDPWQRHYFSIKGFYYMGMSLFSLEKYEEAHIILSKCFDLIEKFYTVQHNFALFDSEKVEIIERLYQRSQSGFGDAGRWGAEKEKSQKAISSIDNTVELLEELQIERSETDIVL
;
A
#
# COMPACT_ATOMS: atom_id res chain seq x y z
N MET A 1 0.42 -35.88 -2.32
CA MET A 1 1.50 -36.03 -3.31
C MET A 1 2.13 -34.66 -3.48
N THR A 2 3.40 -34.51 -3.10
CA THR A 2 4.18 -33.28 -3.31
C THR A 2 4.38 -33.06 -4.82
N SER A 3 4.12 -31.84 -5.29
CA SER A 3 4.25 -31.48 -6.70
C SER A 3 5.68 -31.05 -7.00
N ILE A 4 6.16 -31.29 -8.22
CA ILE A 4 7.45 -30.74 -8.69
C ILE A 4 7.49 -29.20 -8.64
N ASP A 5 6.32 -28.55 -8.70
CA ASP A 5 6.20 -27.09 -8.60
C ASP A 5 6.59 -26.56 -7.21
N ASP A 6 6.43 -27.37 -6.16
CA ASP A 6 6.75 -27.00 -4.78
C ASP A 6 8.27 -26.83 -4.58
N PHE A 7 9.09 -27.42 -5.46
CA PHE A 7 10.55 -27.42 -5.39
C PHE A 7 11.22 -26.50 -6.43
N LYS A 8 10.46 -25.58 -7.04
CA LYS A 8 10.95 -24.69 -8.10
C LYS A 8 12.27 -23.96 -7.72
N GLY A 9 12.36 -23.46 -6.48
CA GLY A 9 13.54 -22.75 -5.99
C GLY A 9 14.78 -23.65 -5.91
N HIS A 10 14.65 -24.82 -5.29
CA HIS A 10 15.75 -25.77 -5.17
C HIS A 10 16.21 -26.30 -6.53
N ILE A 11 15.26 -26.60 -7.43
CA ILE A 11 15.57 -27.01 -8.82
C ILE A 11 16.35 -25.90 -9.55
N PHE A 12 16.04 -24.63 -9.31
CA PHE A 12 16.77 -23.50 -9.90
C PHE A 12 18.23 -23.44 -9.45
N GLU A 13 18.49 -23.63 -8.16
CA GLU A 13 19.85 -23.62 -7.58
C GLU A 13 20.69 -24.75 -8.17
N LEU A 14 20.15 -25.97 -8.20
CA LEU A 14 20.81 -27.13 -8.80
C LEU A 14 21.04 -26.94 -10.31
N TYR A 15 20.06 -26.38 -11.02
CA TYR A 15 20.16 -26.10 -12.46
C TYR A 15 21.16 -25.00 -12.79
N SER A 16 21.38 -24.07 -11.86
CA SER A 16 22.38 -22.99 -11.98
C SER A 16 23.79 -23.44 -11.61
N THR A 17 23.93 -24.59 -10.94
CA THR A 17 25.23 -25.13 -10.51
C THR A 17 26.02 -25.67 -11.72
N PRO A 18 27.26 -25.19 -11.96
CA PRO A 18 28.10 -25.71 -13.04
C PRO A 18 28.39 -27.20 -12.85
N GLY A 19 28.36 -27.97 -13.93
CA GLY A 19 28.73 -29.40 -13.92
C GLY A 19 27.59 -30.38 -13.66
N LEU A 20 26.47 -29.97 -13.03
CA LEU A 20 25.33 -30.88 -12.81
C LEU A 20 24.52 -31.07 -14.09
N THR A 21 24.38 -32.29 -14.59
CA THR A 21 23.48 -32.58 -15.71
C THR A 21 22.02 -32.58 -15.25
N LEU A 22 21.06 -32.46 -16.17
CA LEU A 22 19.64 -32.55 -15.80
C LEU A 22 19.31 -33.90 -15.15
N THR A 23 20.04 -34.96 -15.52
CA THR A 23 19.89 -36.28 -14.91
C THR A 23 20.31 -36.28 -13.44
N ASP A 24 21.42 -35.61 -13.11
CA ASP A 24 21.91 -35.50 -11.73
C ASP A 24 20.96 -34.67 -10.86
N ILE A 25 20.34 -33.64 -11.44
CA ILE A 25 19.34 -32.80 -10.76
C ILE A 25 18.10 -33.62 -10.44
N ILE A 26 17.62 -34.44 -11.39
CA ILE A 26 16.47 -35.32 -11.17
C ILE A 26 16.79 -36.32 -10.05
N ALA A 27 17.95 -36.98 -10.13
CA ALA A 27 18.37 -37.94 -9.11
C ALA A 27 18.47 -37.32 -7.71
N LYS A 28 19.00 -36.09 -7.59
CA LYS A 28 19.04 -35.37 -6.31
C LYS A 28 17.66 -35.03 -5.77
N ILE A 29 16.76 -34.52 -6.61
CA ILE A 29 15.40 -34.15 -6.16
C ILE A 29 14.59 -35.40 -5.78
N GLU A 30 14.77 -36.50 -6.51
CA GLU A 30 14.14 -37.79 -6.20
C GLU A 30 14.68 -38.35 -4.87
N GLN A 31 16.00 -38.29 -4.65
CA GLN A 31 16.63 -38.75 -3.41
C GLN A 31 16.22 -37.92 -2.19
N GLU A 32 16.15 -36.60 -2.31
CA GLU A 32 15.93 -35.70 -1.17
C GLU A 32 14.46 -35.48 -0.85
N HIS A 33 13.59 -35.43 -1.87
CA HIS A 33 12.19 -35.01 -1.72
C HIS A 33 11.19 -36.11 -2.10
N ASN A 34 11.68 -37.30 -2.49
CA ASN A 34 10.88 -38.45 -2.92
C ASN A 34 9.90 -38.12 -4.06
N VAL A 35 10.28 -37.19 -4.94
CA VAL A 35 9.48 -36.77 -6.12
C VAL A 35 10.01 -37.46 -7.37
N THR A 36 9.24 -38.41 -7.89
CA THR A 36 9.52 -39.10 -9.16
C THR A 36 8.91 -38.34 -10.32
N ALA A 37 9.72 -37.77 -11.21
CA ALA A 37 9.23 -37.13 -12.43
C ALA A 37 10.16 -37.39 -13.62
N THR A 38 9.57 -37.59 -14.80
CA THR A 38 10.33 -37.87 -16.01
C THR A 38 11.12 -36.64 -16.45
N ARG A 39 12.23 -36.88 -17.17
CA ARG A 39 13.06 -35.82 -17.76
C ARG A 39 12.26 -34.84 -18.64
N ALA A 40 11.19 -35.30 -19.28
CA ALA A 40 10.30 -34.47 -20.08
C ALA A 40 9.53 -33.45 -19.22
N ILE A 41 9.06 -33.87 -18.04
CA ILE A 41 8.36 -32.99 -17.09
C ILE A 41 9.31 -31.87 -16.62
N TYR A 42 10.53 -32.22 -16.21
CA TYR A 42 11.53 -31.21 -15.82
C TYR A 42 11.83 -30.22 -16.95
N LYS A 43 12.04 -30.69 -18.19
CA LYS A 43 12.28 -29.80 -19.34
C LYS A 43 11.12 -28.83 -19.57
N ASN A 44 9.89 -29.34 -19.52
CA ASN A 44 8.69 -28.50 -19.68
C ASN A 44 8.55 -27.48 -18.55
N ARG A 45 8.86 -27.87 -17.30
CA ARG A 45 8.83 -26.97 -16.15
C ARG A 45 9.92 -25.90 -16.20
N LEU A 46 11.16 -26.28 -16.50
CA LEU A 46 12.26 -25.33 -16.71
C LEU A 46 11.92 -24.31 -17.81
N LYS A 47 11.30 -24.76 -18.92
CA LYS A 47 10.81 -23.88 -19.99
C LYS A 47 9.70 -22.97 -19.48
N LYS A 48 8.70 -23.50 -18.77
CA LYS A 48 7.58 -22.75 -18.18
C LYS A 48 8.05 -21.71 -17.17
N TRP A 49 9.10 -21.99 -16.41
CA TRP A 49 9.69 -21.08 -15.42
C TRP A 49 10.71 -20.10 -16.01
N GLY A 50 11.03 -20.19 -17.31
CA GLY A 50 11.98 -19.30 -17.97
C GLY A 50 13.45 -19.59 -17.64
N PHE A 51 13.78 -20.77 -17.10
CA PHE A 51 15.16 -21.10 -16.72
C PHE A 51 16.00 -21.49 -17.94
N LYS A 52 16.87 -20.60 -18.37
CA LYS A 52 17.82 -20.84 -19.47
C LYS A 52 19.23 -21.11 -18.91
N ARG A 53 19.79 -22.27 -19.25
CA ARG A 53 21.16 -22.64 -18.84
C ARG A 53 22.24 -21.93 -19.65
N ASN A 54 21.95 -21.68 -20.92
CA ASN A 54 22.85 -21.02 -21.85
C ASN A 54 22.24 -19.69 -22.28
N THR A 55 22.94 -18.60 -22.01
CA THR A 55 22.63 -17.28 -22.57
C THR A 55 22.96 -17.31 -24.06
N SER A 56 22.04 -16.85 -24.91
CA SER A 56 22.28 -16.83 -26.35
C SER A 56 23.31 -15.76 -26.72
N ARG A 57 24.07 -15.96 -27.83
CA ARG A 57 25.03 -14.95 -28.33
C ARG A 57 24.35 -13.60 -28.58
N SER A 58 23.13 -13.62 -29.13
CA SER A 58 22.35 -12.40 -29.37
C SER A 58 22.06 -11.66 -28.06
N GLU A 59 21.57 -12.36 -27.04
CA GLU A 59 21.27 -11.79 -25.72
C GLU A 59 22.52 -11.23 -25.02
N VAL A 60 23.67 -11.90 -25.16
CA VAL A 60 24.96 -11.38 -24.69
C VAL A 60 25.33 -10.08 -25.42
N LEU A 61 25.17 -10.01 -26.74
CA LEU A 61 25.49 -8.83 -27.52
C LEU A 61 24.55 -7.66 -27.20
N THR A 62 23.24 -7.90 -27.03
CA THR A 62 22.27 -6.85 -26.64
C THR A 62 22.63 -6.28 -25.28
N THR A 63 22.92 -7.15 -24.30
CA THR A 63 23.26 -6.70 -22.95
C THR A 63 24.64 -6.02 -22.88
N LEU A 64 25.58 -6.33 -23.79
CA LEU A 64 26.85 -5.60 -23.95
C LEU A 64 26.66 -4.24 -24.65
N ARG A 65 25.71 -4.11 -25.59
CA ARG A 65 25.34 -2.82 -26.21
C ARG A 65 24.76 -1.86 -25.19
N GLU A 66 23.82 -2.36 -24.38
CA GLU A 66 23.24 -1.62 -23.27
C GLU A 66 24.32 -1.10 -22.31
N GLN A 67 25.40 -1.88 -22.05
CA GLN A 67 26.51 -1.43 -21.19
C GLN A 67 27.35 -0.30 -21.78
N GLU A 68 27.47 -0.20 -23.11
CA GLU A 68 28.25 0.88 -23.73
C GLU A 68 27.47 2.19 -23.76
N ASP A 69 26.17 2.13 -24.07
CA ASP A 69 25.31 3.31 -24.07
C ASP A 69 25.04 3.84 -22.64
N GLU A 70 25.17 3.01 -21.59
CA GLU A 70 24.92 3.35 -20.17
C GLU A 70 26.16 3.82 -19.37
N THR A 71 27.24 4.29 -20.01
CA THR A 71 28.49 4.72 -19.32
C THR A 71 28.35 5.92 -18.34
N LYS A 72 27.12 6.32 -17.96
CA LYS A 72 26.85 7.31 -16.90
C LYS A 72 26.00 6.81 -15.72
N ILE A 73 25.52 5.56 -15.69
CA ILE A 73 24.76 5.03 -14.54
C ILE A 73 25.27 3.63 -14.17
N GLN A 74 26.23 3.58 -13.26
CA GLN A 74 26.70 2.34 -12.62
C GLN A 74 25.80 1.98 -11.44
N THR A 75 24.65 1.34 -11.67
CA THR A 75 23.94 0.70 -10.55
C THR A 75 22.97 -0.39 -11.01
N PHE A 76 23.17 -1.59 -10.46
CA PHE A 76 22.31 -2.78 -10.50
C PHE A 76 22.17 -3.58 -11.79
N ARG A 77 23.03 -4.59 -11.93
CA ARG A 77 22.69 -5.83 -12.63
C ARG A 77 22.80 -6.99 -11.65
N ASP A 78 21.93 -7.98 -11.78
CA ASP A 78 22.07 -9.29 -11.12
C ASP A 78 23.54 -9.75 -11.25
N PRO A 79 24.29 -9.87 -10.13
CA PRO A 79 25.69 -10.25 -10.15
C PRO A 79 25.91 -11.57 -10.90
N ALA A 80 24.96 -12.50 -10.82
CA ALA A 80 25.02 -13.78 -11.51
C ALA A 80 24.88 -13.63 -13.02
N ARG A 81 23.97 -12.76 -13.50
CA ARG A 81 23.83 -12.45 -14.93
C ARG A 81 25.07 -11.77 -15.50
N SER A 82 25.63 -10.80 -14.78
CA SER A 82 26.86 -10.09 -15.19
C SER A 82 28.07 -11.05 -15.28
N LEU A 83 28.25 -11.93 -14.29
CA LEU A 83 29.28 -12.97 -14.30
C LEU A 83 29.11 -13.96 -15.45
N ARG A 84 27.87 -14.35 -15.80
CA ARG A 84 27.58 -15.25 -16.93
C ARG A 84 27.95 -14.60 -18.27
N ILE A 85 27.58 -13.34 -18.46
CA ILE A 85 27.86 -12.56 -19.67
C ILE A 85 29.37 -12.38 -19.85
N GLU A 86 30.09 -12.04 -18.79
CA GLU A 86 31.54 -11.85 -18.82
C GLU A 86 32.30 -13.16 -19.10
N LYS A 87 31.87 -14.27 -18.47
CA LYS A 87 32.42 -15.61 -18.77
C LYS A 87 32.16 -16.02 -20.22
N TYR A 88 30.96 -15.76 -20.75
CA TYR A 88 30.62 -16.05 -22.14
C TYR A 88 31.45 -15.21 -23.12
N ARG A 89 31.65 -13.92 -22.83
CA ARG A 89 32.49 -13.00 -23.61
C ARG A 89 33.93 -13.52 -23.70
N LYS A 90 34.52 -13.88 -22.56
CA LYS A 90 35.89 -14.42 -22.48
C LYS A 90 36.02 -15.75 -23.22
N LYS A 91 35.07 -16.68 -23.04
CA LYS A 91 35.09 -18.01 -23.67
C LYS A 91 34.96 -17.93 -25.20
N ASN A 92 34.11 -17.04 -25.71
CA ASN A 92 33.80 -16.94 -27.14
C ASN A 92 34.62 -15.86 -27.87
N LYS A 93 35.58 -15.21 -27.20
CA LYS A 93 36.46 -14.16 -27.77
C LYS A 93 35.69 -13.04 -28.49
N ILE A 94 34.52 -12.66 -27.96
CA ILE A 94 33.69 -11.58 -28.54
C ILE A 94 34.44 -10.26 -28.40
N ARG A 95 34.77 -9.62 -29.53
CA ARG A 95 35.52 -8.37 -29.56
C ARG A 95 34.57 -7.16 -29.48
N ARG A 96 35.09 -6.02 -28.98
CA ARG A 96 34.31 -4.79 -28.74
C ARG A 96 33.53 -4.28 -29.97
N HIS A 97 34.13 -4.36 -31.15
CA HIS A 97 33.52 -3.91 -32.40
C HIS A 97 32.25 -4.67 -32.81
N GLU A 98 32.07 -5.92 -32.35
CA GLU A 98 30.91 -6.75 -32.69
C GLU A 98 29.60 -6.23 -32.08
N TYR A 99 29.69 -5.53 -30.95
CA TYR A 99 28.53 -4.90 -30.32
C TYR A 99 28.51 -3.38 -30.50
N SER A 100 29.64 -2.71 -30.71
CA SER A 100 29.74 -1.24 -30.82
C SER A 100 29.27 -0.63 -32.15
N SER A 101 28.96 -1.45 -33.15
CA SER A 101 28.55 -0.97 -34.48
C SER A 101 27.12 -0.43 -34.46
N LYS A 102 26.97 0.89 -34.26
CA LYS A 102 25.76 1.61 -34.68
C LYS A 102 25.67 1.51 -36.21
N PRO A 103 24.52 1.12 -36.80
CA PRO A 103 24.37 1.15 -38.24
C PRO A 103 24.60 2.58 -38.71
N SER A 104 25.70 2.79 -39.44
CA SER A 104 26.03 4.07 -40.06
C SER A 104 25.11 4.26 -41.25
N THR A 105 23.99 4.93 -41.02
CA THR A 105 23.12 5.41 -42.09
C THR A 105 23.80 6.61 -42.74
N GLN A 106 24.64 6.35 -43.75
CA GLN A 106 25.08 7.39 -44.68
C GLN A 106 23.92 7.72 -45.61
N LEU A 107 23.33 8.90 -45.43
CA LEU A 107 22.29 9.44 -46.31
C LEU A 107 22.90 10.57 -47.13
N SER A 108 23.04 10.30 -48.42
CA SER A 108 23.45 11.22 -49.47
C SER A 108 22.47 12.38 -49.60
N THR A 109 23.02 13.59 -49.57
CA THR A 109 22.37 14.87 -49.79
C THR A 109 21.87 15.01 -51.23
N SER A 110 20.56 15.01 -51.40
CA SER A 110 19.90 15.65 -52.55
C SER A 110 18.84 16.61 -52.01
N SER A 111 19.05 17.90 -52.29
CA SER A 111 18.19 19.02 -51.96
C SER A 111 16.79 18.83 -52.53
N SER A 112 15.89 18.32 -51.70
CA SER A 112 14.45 18.44 -51.89
C SER A 112 13.94 19.25 -50.70
N THR A 113 13.12 20.26 -50.96
CA THR A 113 12.34 21.01 -49.97
C THR A 113 11.31 20.07 -49.33
N ALA A 114 11.82 19.07 -48.60
CA ALA A 114 11.03 18.17 -47.81
C ALA A 114 10.49 18.98 -46.63
N ILE A 115 9.17 19.01 -46.53
CA ILE A 115 8.43 19.46 -45.35
C ILE A 115 9.05 18.70 -44.17
N VAL A 116 9.87 19.39 -43.37
CA VAL A 116 10.46 18.82 -42.16
C VAL A 116 9.28 18.38 -41.30
N PRO A 117 9.11 17.08 -41.02
CA PRO A 117 8.03 16.62 -40.15
C PRO A 117 8.19 17.38 -38.85
N ARG A 118 7.20 18.22 -38.55
CA ARG A 118 7.19 19.03 -37.33
C ARG A 118 7.34 18.05 -36.18
N GLN A 119 8.48 18.10 -35.49
CA GLN A 119 8.78 17.20 -34.39
C GLN A 119 7.69 17.44 -33.34
N ILE A 120 6.78 16.47 -33.19
CA ILE A 120 5.69 16.57 -32.24
C ILE A 120 6.35 16.43 -30.88
N SER A 121 6.51 17.55 -30.18
CA SER A 121 6.95 17.54 -28.79
C SER A 121 5.99 16.64 -28.00
N PRO A 122 6.48 15.72 -27.16
CA PRO A 122 5.60 14.91 -26.34
C PRO A 122 4.68 15.83 -25.52
N PRO A 123 3.40 15.47 -25.33
CA PRO A 123 2.50 16.26 -24.49
C PRO A 123 3.12 16.45 -23.10
N GLN A 124 3.10 17.69 -22.59
CA GLN A 124 3.65 18.05 -21.26
C GLN A 124 3.14 17.14 -20.12
N VAL A 125 1.95 16.55 -20.28
CA VAL A 125 1.36 15.57 -19.37
C VAL A 125 2.25 14.34 -19.14
N PHE A 126 2.86 13.83 -20.20
CA PHE A 126 3.76 12.67 -20.09
C PHE A 126 5.08 13.06 -19.41
N GLU A 127 5.54 14.29 -19.62
CA GLU A 127 6.77 14.80 -19.00
C GLU A 127 6.65 14.87 -17.47
N ILE A 128 5.51 15.33 -16.92
CA ILE A 128 5.30 15.41 -15.46
C ILE A 128 5.25 14.00 -14.86
N SER A 129 4.51 13.09 -15.48
CA SER A 129 4.30 11.74 -14.95
C SER A 129 5.59 10.92 -14.93
N GLU A 130 6.36 10.96 -16.02
CA GLU A 130 7.66 10.29 -16.12
C GLU A 130 8.70 10.90 -15.17
N ARG A 131 8.76 12.23 -15.09
CA ARG A 131 9.67 12.92 -14.17
C ARG A 131 9.34 12.60 -12.71
N LEU A 132 8.06 12.68 -12.33
CA LEU A 132 7.63 12.37 -10.97
C LEU A 132 7.96 10.92 -10.59
N GLY A 133 7.65 9.96 -11.47
CA GLY A 133 8.02 8.56 -11.25
C GLY A 133 9.52 8.36 -11.08
N TYR A 134 10.34 9.03 -11.89
CA TYR A 134 11.79 9.01 -11.77
C TYR A 134 12.27 9.59 -10.43
N GLU A 135 11.77 10.75 -10.01
CA GLU A 135 12.20 11.37 -8.75
C GLU A 135 11.76 10.57 -7.52
N VAL A 136 10.56 9.99 -7.54
CA VAL A 136 10.05 9.10 -6.47
C VAL A 136 10.90 7.83 -6.41
N SER A 137 11.24 7.24 -7.56
CA SER A 137 12.15 6.09 -7.63
C SER A 137 13.50 6.41 -6.99
N ASN A 138 14.08 7.57 -7.32
CA ASN A 138 15.36 8.01 -6.76
C ASN A 138 15.27 8.32 -5.27
N TYR A 139 14.16 8.89 -4.80
CA TYR A 139 13.93 9.13 -3.39
C TYR A 139 13.95 7.81 -2.59
N ILE A 140 13.22 6.79 -3.05
CA ILE A 140 13.16 5.50 -2.37
C ILE A 140 14.53 4.79 -2.43
N LYS A 141 15.15 4.72 -3.61
CA LYS A 141 16.49 4.10 -3.78
C LYS A 141 17.53 4.79 -2.91
N GLY A 142 17.60 6.12 -2.98
CA GLY A 142 18.51 6.93 -2.18
C GLY A 142 18.29 6.76 -0.68
N SER A 143 17.04 6.61 -0.24
CA SER A 143 16.72 6.39 1.18
C SER A 143 17.24 5.04 1.69
N PHE A 144 17.12 3.97 0.91
CA PHE A 144 17.68 2.66 1.26
C PHE A 144 19.21 2.61 1.11
N GLU A 145 19.75 3.07 -0.01
CA GLU A 145 21.19 3.03 -0.32
C GLU A 145 22.00 3.94 0.60
N GLY A 146 21.44 5.10 0.96
CA GLY A 146 21.97 6.01 1.96
C GLY A 146 21.82 5.51 3.39
N LYS A 147 21.20 4.34 3.60
CA LYS A 147 20.90 3.75 4.92
C LYS A 147 20.03 4.65 5.80
N GLY A 148 19.28 5.58 5.22
CA GLY A 148 18.27 6.36 5.92
C GLY A 148 17.10 5.49 6.34
N TRP A 149 16.69 4.58 5.45
CA TRP A 149 15.68 3.57 5.74
C TRP A 149 16.35 2.23 6.06
N LYS A 150 16.05 1.69 7.23
CA LYS A 150 16.68 0.47 7.77
C LYS A 150 15.62 -0.57 8.11
N VAL A 151 15.91 -1.81 7.75
CA VAL A 151 15.13 -2.98 8.19
C VAL A 151 15.62 -3.40 9.55
N LYS A 152 14.74 -3.45 10.56
CA LYS A 152 15.09 -4.03 11.88
C LYS A 152 15.02 -5.55 11.80
N ASP A 153 13.94 -6.08 11.26
CA ASP A 153 13.70 -7.49 10.96
C ASP A 153 12.57 -7.65 9.91
N ASN A 154 12.35 -8.87 9.40
CA ASN A 154 11.36 -9.15 8.35
C ASN A 154 9.89 -9.01 8.82
N GLN A 155 9.64 -8.93 10.12
CA GLN A 155 8.31 -8.74 10.71
C GLN A 155 8.09 -7.29 11.19
N SER A 156 9.13 -6.48 11.24
CA SER A 156 9.08 -5.12 11.74
C SER A 156 8.74 -4.13 10.64
N ILE A 157 8.13 -3.02 11.07
CA ILE A 157 8.01 -1.82 10.25
C ILE A 157 9.42 -1.27 10.04
N ILE A 158 9.75 -0.84 8.82
CA ILE A 158 11.05 -0.23 8.55
C ILE A 158 11.24 1.00 9.45
N ASN A 159 12.46 1.22 9.91
CA ASN A 159 12.83 2.47 10.54
C ASN A 159 13.27 3.44 9.44
N SER A 160 12.41 4.40 9.11
CA SER A 160 12.57 5.35 8.01
C SER A 160 12.91 6.77 8.46
N SER A 161 12.76 7.07 9.75
CA SER A 161 13.12 8.37 10.34
C SER A 161 13.62 8.20 11.78
N PRO A 162 14.63 8.99 12.22
CA PRO A 162 15.00 9.04 13.64
C PRO A 162 13.85 9.50 14.55
N ASN A 163 12.87 10.24 14.02
CA ASN A 163 11.69 10.73 14.74
C ASN A 163 10.41 9.96 14.36
N GLN A 164 10.53 8.72 13.92
CA GLN A 164 9.44 7.95 13.33
C GLN A 164 8.18 7.90 14.23
N ASP A 165 8.31 7.71 15.53
CA ASP A 165 7.13 7.62 16.42
C ASP A 165 6.32 8.92 16.43
N THR A 166 7.01 10.07 16.48
CA THR A 166 6.37 11.40 16.38
C THR A 166 5.79 11.63 14.99
N GLU A 167 6.50 11.25 13.93
CA GLU A 167 6.04 11.36 12.55
C GLU A 167 4.79 10.51 12.27
N VAL A 168 4.75 9.28 12.79
CA VAL A 168 3.56 8.42 12.74
C VAL A 168 2.38 9.06 13.49
N GLN A 169 2.61 9.64 14.67
CA GLN A 169 1.56 10.32 15.42
C GLN A 169 1.00 11.52 14.66
N VAL A 170 1.88 12.38 14.11
CA VAL A 170 1.46 13.57 13.34
C VAL A 170 0.72 13.16 12.07
N LEU A 171 1.18 12.12 11.37
CA LEU A 171 0.49 11.58 10.20
C LEU A 171 -0.90 11.05 10.58
N THR A 172 -1.02 10.33 11.69
CA THR A 172 -2.29 9.79 12.18
C THR A 172 -3.27 10.91 12.52
N THR A 173 -2.81 11.95 13.22
CA THR A 173 -3.62 13.15 13.51
C THR A 173 -4.06 13.85 12.24
N PHE A 174 -3.15 14.07 11.29
CA PHE A 174 -3.46 14.65 9.99
C PHE A 174 -4.58 13.89 9.26
N LEU A 175 -4.45 12.56 9.13
CA LEU A 175 -5.45 11.74 8.45
C LEU A 175 -6.80 11.75 9.17
N THR A 176 -6.78 11.67 10.51
CA THR A 176 -7.98 11.71 11.35
C THR A 176 -8.71 13.04 11.24
N ASP A 177 -7.99 14.16 11.25
CA ASP A 177 -8.55 15.50 11.12
C ASP A 177 -9.13 15.72 9.71
N ILE A 178 -8.50 15.21 8.66
CA ILE A 178 -9.07 15.27 7.30
C ILE A 178 -10.38 14.49 7.23
N GLU A 179 -10.41 13.26 7.73
CA GLU A 179 -11.60 12.39 7.69
C GLU A 179 -12.75 12.96 8.52
N THR A 180 -12.44 13.47 9.73
CA THR A 180 -13.39 14.14 10.60
C THR A 180 -13.94 15.40 9.94
N GLY A 181 -13.08 16.18 9.27
CA GLY A 181 -13.48 17.34 8.51
C GLY A 181 -14.44 17.00 7.36
N CYS A 182 -14.11 15.98 6.56
CA CYS A 182 -15.00 15.47 5.50
C CYS A 182 -16.34 15.02 6.05
N SER A 183 -16.35 14.30 7.17
CA SER A 183 -17.58 13.81 7.81
C SER A 183 -18.47 14.97 8.26
N ASN A 184 -17.90 16.02 8.87
CA ASN A 184 -18.63 17.22 9.27
C ASN A 184 -19.22 17.97 8.07
N PHE A 185 -18.47 18.14 6.98
CA PHE A 185 -19.00 18.73 5.75
C PHE A 185 -20.15 17.90 5.17
N ALA A 186 -20.03 16.57 5.15
CA ALA A 186 -21.09 15.68 4.67
C ALA A 186 -22.37 15.78 5.52
N MET A 187 -22.23 16.08 6.82
CA MET A 187 -23.36 16.31 7.74
C MET A 187 -23.91 17.75 7.69
N GLY A 188 -23.35 18.63 6.85
CA GLY A 188 -23.74 20.04 6.76
C GLY A 188 -23.14 20.95 7.84
N ASN A 189 -22.26 20.43 8.70
CA ASN A 189 -21.53 21.20 9.70
C ASN A 189 -20.22 21.77 9.12
N GLY A 190 -20.35 22.75 8.22
CA GLY A 190 -19.21 23.32 7.51
C GLY A 190 -18.19 24.05 8.39
N TYR A 191 -18.64 24.63 9.53
CA TYR A 191 -17.76 25.31 10.47
C TYR A 191 -16.78 24.32 11.13
N ASN A 192 -17.30 23.27 11.77
CA ASN A 192 -16.45 22.23 12.37
C ASN A 192 -15.61 21.52 11.31
N GLY A 193 -16.17 21.27 10.13
CA GLY A 193 -15.44 20.72 8.99
C GLY A 193 -14.19 21.55 8.64
N GLY A 194 -14.35 22.87 8.53
CA GLY A 194 -13.24 23.79 8.29
C GLY A 194 -12.22 23.86 9.43
N LEU A 195 -12.66 23.78 10.68
CA LEU A 195 -11.76 23.75 11.85
C LEU A 195 -10.84 22.53 11.84
N TYR A 196 -11.40 21.33 11.62
CA TYR A 196 -10.60 20.10 11.53
C TYR A 196 -9.63 20.13 10.34
N TRP A 197 -10.07 20.61 9.18
CA TRP A 197 -9.15 20.79 8.05
C TRP A 197 -8.04 21.81 8.36
N ARG A 198 -8.31 22.90 9.08
CA ARG A 198 -7.25 23.82 9.51
C ARG A 198 -6.22 23.12 10.40
N LYS A 199 -6.67 22.32 11.37
CA LYS A 199 -5.78 21.51 12.24
C LYS A 199 -4.94 20.54 11.42
N ALA A 200 -5.55 19.84 10.46
CA ALA A 200 -4.84 18.96 9.53
C ALA A 200 -3.77 19.72 8.73
N PHE A 201 -4.11 20.88 8.17
CA PHE A 201 -3.20 21.67 7.35
C PHE A 201 -1.98 22.20 8.14
N ASN A 202 -2.16 22.50 9.44
CA ASN A 202 -1.05 22.87 10.31
C ASN A 202 0.00 21.75 10.46
N ASN A 203 -0.40 20.49 10.30
CA ASN A 203 0.52 19.34 10.36
C ASN A 203 1.31 19.12 9.05
N ILE A 204 0.90 19.71 7.92
CA ILE A 204 1.53 19.47 6.61
C ILE A 204 2.99 19.89 6.58
N GLU A 205 3.36 20.99 7.24
CA GLU A 205 4.77 21.39 7.32
C GLU A 205 5.64 20.27 7.91
N TYR A 206 5.16 19.64 8.98
CA TYR A 206 5.88 18.56 9.64
C TYR A 206 6.00 17.33 8.72
N LEU A 207 4.92 16.94 8.04
CA LEU A 207 4.90 15.80 7.12
C LEU A 207 5.80 16.02 5.89
N VAL A 208 5.76 17.22 5.30
CA VAL A 208 6.60 17.59 4.14
C VAL A 208 8.08 17.59 4.52
N ARG A 209 8.43 17.87 5.78
CA ARG A 209 9.82 17.87 6.28
C ARG A 209 10.30 16.51 6.78
N GLY A 210 9.44 15.71 7.40
CA GLY A 210 9.80 14.45 8.05
C GLY A 210 10.08 13.33 7.07
N ASP A 211 11.04 12.46 7.37
CA ASP A 211 11.57 11.42 6.47
C ASP A 211 10.85 10.07 6.52
N TYR A 212 9.77 9.99 7.31
CA TYR A 212 8.93 8.81 7.40
C TYR A 212 8.33 8.47 6.04
N HIS A 213 8.56 7.23 5.62
CA HIS A 213 8.29 6.76 4.25
C HIS A 213 6.84 6.95 3.78
N ASP A 214 5.88 6.91 4.71
CA ASP A 214 4.46 7.01 4.38
C ASP A 214 3.97 8.45 4.15
N HIS A 215 4.74 9.49 4.51
CA HIS A 215 4.30 10.88 4.40
C HIS A 215 3.92 11.27 2.98
N LEU A 216 4.82 11.04 2.02
CA LEU A 216 4.60 11.40 0.62
C LEU A 216 3.36 10.69 0.07
N LEU A 217 3.28 9.39 0.29
CA LEU A 217 2.20 8.57 -0.24
C LEU A 217 0.84 9.00 0.33
N ASN A 218 0.76 9.20 1.65
CA ASN A 218 -0.49 9.59 2.28
C ASN A 218 -0.93 11.00 1.89
N ILE A 219 -0.02 11.97 1.72
CA ILE A 219 -0.39 13.30 1.20
C ILE A 219 -1.04 13.18 -0.19
N VAL A 220 -0.46 12.38 -1.08
CA VAL A 220 -1.01 12.19 -2.44
C VAL A 220 -2.35 11.48 -2.41
N ILE A 221 -2.49 10.40 -1.61
CA ILE A 221 -3.76 9.71 -1.41
C ILE A 221 -4.81 10.69 -0.87
N THR A 222 -4.48 11.52 0.12
CA THR A 222 -5.41 12.49 0.69
C THR A 222 -5.87 13.53 -0.32
N ILE A 223 -4.98 14.00 -1.22
CA ILE A 223 -5.37 14.93 -2.30
C ILE A 223 -6.43 14.27 -3.20
N ASN A 224 -6.23 13.01 -3.60
CA ASN A 224 -7.20 12.29 -4.43
C ASN A 224 -8.48 11.96 -3.68
N ASP A 225 -8.41 11.54 -2.42
CA ASP A 225 -9.58 11.22 -1.61
C ASP A 225 -10.45 12.48 -1.38
N LEU A 226 -9.85 13.65 -1.16
CA LEU A 226 -10.59 14.92 -1.12
C LEU A 226 -11.27 15.24 -2.44
N LYS A 227 -10.56 15.07 -3.57
CA LYS A 227 -11.12 15.29 -4.91
C LYS A 227 -12.28 14.35 -5.21
N GLU A 228 -12.11 13.05 -4.97
CA GLU A 228 -13.13 12.00 -5.19
C GLU A 228 -14.41 12.27 -4.39
N ARG A 229 -14.28 12.83 -3.18
CA ARG A 229 -15.42 13.23 -2.33
C ARG A 229 -16.06 14.56 -2.73
N GLY A 230 -15.59 15.22 -3.79
CA GLY A 230 -16.12 16.49 -4.29
C GLY A 230 -15.52 17.74 -3.65
N TYR A 231 -14.47 17.59 -2.83
CA TYR A 231 -13.78 18.70 -2.16
C TYR A 231 -12.57 19.19 -2.96
N SER A 232 -12.74 19.42 -4.27
CA SER A 232 -11.65 19.80 -5.19
C SER A 232 -10.88 21.06 -4.76
N GLY A 233 -11.55 22.04 -4.14
CA GLY A 233 -10.88 23.25 -3.62
C GLY A 233 -9.91 22.94 -2.49
N ALA A 234 -10.28 22.06 -1.55
CA ALA A 234 -9.40 21.64 -0.47
C ALA A 234 -8.24 20.76 -0.99
N ALA A 235 -8.52 19.89 -1.98
CA ALA A 235 -7.49 19.11 -2.65
C ALA A 235 -6.45 20.01 -3.34
N GLU A 236 -6.89 21.05 -4.08
CA GLU A 236 -5.99 22.00 -4.73
C GLU A 236 -5.17 22.82 -3.72
N LEU A 237 -5.80 23.23 -2.62
CA LEU A 237 -5.12 23.95 -1.54
C LEU A 237 -4.04 23.08 -0.89
N LEU A 238 -4.36 21.83 -0.56
CA LEU A 238 -3.41 20.88 0.03
C LEU A 238 -2.22 20.63 -0.90
N LYS A 239 -2.50 20.35 -2.19
CA LYS A 239 -1.48 20.14 -3.23
C LYS A 239 -0.57 21.37 -3.39
N SER A 240 -1.16 22.55 -3.49
CA SER A 240 -0.41 23.82 -3.63
C SER A 240 0.44 24.12 -2.39
N TYR A 241 -0.12 23.91 -1.20
CA TYR A 241 0.56 24.16 0.06
C TYR A 241 1.74 23.21 0.28
N ALA A 242 1.56 21.91 0.01
CA ALA A 242 2.64 20.92 0.04
C ALA A 242 3.76 21.28 -0.96
N SER A 243 3.40 21.78 -2.14
CA SER A 243 4.37 22.25 -3.14
C SER A 243 5.18 23.45 -2.66
N GLN A 244 4.53 24.46 -2.07
CA GLN A 244 5.20 25.63 -1.51
C GLN A 244 6.13 25.26 -0.35
N LEU A 245 5.67 24.42 0.57
CA LEU A 245 6.49 23.93 1.68
C LEU A 245 7.68 23.10 1.17
N GLY A 246 7.49 22.27 0.14
CA GLY A 246 8.56 21.53 -0.51
C GLY A 246 9.66 22.42 -1.05
N ARG A 247 9.34 23.62 -1.56
CA ARG A 247 10.34 24.60 -2.03
C ARG A 247 11.05 25.30 -0.88
N HIS A 248 10.33 25.66 0.19
CA HIS A 248 10.86 26.52 1.25
C HIS A 248 11.50 25.79 2.43
N LYS A 249 11.09 24.54 2.69
CA LYS A 249 11.47 23.82 3.92
C LYS A 249 12.44 22.67 3.68
N GLN A 250 12.75 22.36 2.43
CA GLN A 250 13.75 21.35 2.08
C GLN A 250 15.17 21.96 2.10
N PRO A 251 16.21 21.15 2.36
CA PRO A 251 17.58 21.67 2.52
C PRO A 251 18.12 22.46 1.32
N SER A 252 17.66 22.13 0.11
CA SER A 252 18.01 22.84 -1.12
C SER A 252 16.91 22.67 -2.18
N GLU A 253 16.86 23.56 -3.16
CA GLU A 253 15.91 23.45 -4.29
C GLU A 253 16.14 22.19 -5.13
N GLY A 254 17.37 21.68 -5.15
CA GLY A 254 17.73 20.42 -5.81
C GLY A 254 17.47 19.17 -4.97
N HIS A 255 16.96 19.32 -3.74
CA HIS A 255 16.65 18.17 -2.89
C HIS A 255 15.52 17.35 -3.51
N ILE A 256 15.66 16.03 -3.54
CA ILE A 256 14.75 15.13 -4.27
C ILE A 256 13.28 15.32 -3.88
N ARG A 257 13.00 15.54 -2.60
CA ARG A 257 11.64 15.81 -2.11
C ARG A 257 11.09 17.15 -2.57
N ALA A 258 11.95 18.18 -2.66
CA ALA A 258 11.55 19.48 -3.20
C ALA A 258 11.11 19.34 -4.67
N LEU A 259 11.84 18.53 -5.45
CA LEU A 259 11.48 18.21 -6.84
C LEU A 259 10.13 17.48 -6.90
N ILE A 260 9.93 16.43 -6.10
CA ILE A 260 8.66 15.68 -6.02
C ILE A 260 7.48 16.61 -5.73
N TYR A 261 7.54 17.41 -4.65
CA TYR A 261 6.45 18.31 -4.28
C TYR A 261 6.25 19.46 -5.29
N ARG A 262 7.31 19.89 -5.99
CA ARG A 262 7.20 20.85 -7.10
C ARG A 262 6.42 20.25 -8.26
N GLU A 263 6.76 19.04 -8.70
CA GLU A 263 6.05 18.38 -9.80
C GLU A 263 4.59 18.08 -9.43
N LEU A 264 4.32 17.67 -8.17
CA LEU A 264 2.96 17.52 -7.66
C LEU A 264 2.16 18.83 -7.72
N GLY A 265 2.76 19.96 -7.35
CA GLY A 265 2.11 21.27 -7.42
C GLY A 265 1.80 21.72 -8.85
N ASN A 266 2.62 21.32 -9.82
CA ASN A 266 2.44 21.66 -11.23
C ASN A 266 1.40 20.77 -11.94
N ALA A 267 1.08 19.60 -11.38
CA ALA A 267 0.09 18.69 -11.95
C ALA A 267 -1.34 19.23 -11.79
N SER A 268 -2.21 18.97 -12.75
CA SER A 268 -3.65 19.23 -12.60
C SER A 268 -4.28 18.19 -11.68
N LEU A 269 -5.38 18.53 -10.99
CA LEU A 269 -6.12 17.55 -10.18
C LEU A 269 -6.62 16.37 -11.01
N ASP A 270 -6.83 16.53 -12.31
CA ASP A 270 -7.24 15.45 -13.22
C ASP A 270 -6.14 14.42 -13.49
N GLN A 271 -4.88 14.82 -13.33
CA GLN A 271 -3.75 13.91 -13.44
C GLN A 271 -3.48 13.14 -12.14
N MET A 272 -3.94 13.66 -10.99
CA MET A 272 -3.58 13.14 -9.68
C MET A 272 -3.89 11.65 -9.47
N PRO A 273 -5.00 11.06 -9.97
CA PRO A 273 -5.22 9.62 -9.85
C PRO A 273 -4.14 8.78 -10.57
N HIS A 274 -3.73 9.21 -11.76
CA HIS A 274 -2.68 8.53 -12.52
C HIS A 274 -1.30 8.68 -11.84
N LEU A 275 -1.00 9.87 -11.32
CA LEU A 275 0.25 10.12 -10.59
C LEU A 275 0.33 9.30 -9.30
N GLU A 276 -0.79 9.14 -8.58
CA GLU A 276 -0.87 8.28 -7.42
C GLU A 276 -0.58 6.82 -7.77
N GLU A 277 -1.15 6.31 -8.87
CA GLU A 277 -0.87 4.95 -9.35
C GLU A 277 0.63 4.76 -9.65
N ILE A 278 1.27 5.73 -10.32
CA ILE A 278 2.70 5.71 -10.59
C ILE A 278 3.51 5.68 -9.29
N ILE A 279 3.18 6.56 -8.34
CA ILE A 279 3.87 6.65 -7.05
C ILE A 279 3.74 5.33 -6.30
N ILE A 280 2.52 4.81 -6.14
CA ILE A 280 2.28 3.54 -5.45
C ILE A 280 3.02 2.40 -6.15
N ALA A 281 3.03 2.35 -7.48
CA ALA A 281 3.76 1.33 -8.23
C ALA A 281 5.28 1.38 -7.94
N CYS A 282 5.87 2.58 -7.86
CA CYS A 282 7.27 2.74 -7.44
C CYS A 282 7.51 2.23 -6.01
N PHE A 283 6.62 2.55 -5.07
CA PHE A 283 6.71 2.05 -3.70
C PHE A 283 6.61 0.52 -3.65
N VAL A 284 5.63 -0.08 -4.33
CA VAL A 284 5.46 -1.54 -4.42
C VAL A 284 6.71 -2.22 -4.97
N GLU A 285 7.19 -1.80 -6.14
CA GLU A 285 8.34 -2.41 -6.81
C GLU A 285 9.60 -2.30 -5.96
N LEU A 286 9.89 -1.10 -5.46
CA LEU A 286 11.15 -0.84 -4.76
C LEU A 286 11.13 -1.40 -3.34
N PHE A 287 10.00 -1.37 -2.63
CA PHE A 287 9.93 -2.00 -1.31
C PHE A 287 10.10 -3.51 -1.42
N GLU A 288 9.44 -4.17 -2.36
CA GLU A 288 9.65 -5.61 -2.58
C GLU A 288 11.11 -5.89 -2.96
N ARG A 289 11.73 -5.04 -3.78
CA ARG A 289 13.13 -5.20 -4.18
C ARG A 289 14.12 -5.04 -3.02
N TYR A 290 13.96 -4.03 -2.16
CA TYR A 290 14.92 -3.74 -1.08
C TYR A 290 14.61 -4.54 0.20
N LEU A 291 13.35 -4.81 0.50
CA LEU A 291 12.90 -5.45 1.73
C LEU A 291 12.56 -6.94 1.54
N GLY A 292 12.35 -7.37 0.30
CA GLY A 292 11.84 -8.71 -0.01
C GLY A 292 10.33 -8.81 0.16
N ASP A 293 9.79 -9.91 -0.35
CA ASP A 293 8.35 -10.23 -0.32
C ASP A 293 7.88 -10.85 1.02
N TYR A 294 8.80 -11.05 1.98
CA TYR A 294 8.49 -11.45 3.36
C TYR A 294 8.28 -10.25 4.29
N CYS A 295 8.82 -9.08 3.94
CA CYS A 295 8.70 -7.89 4.78
C CYS A 295 7.25 -7.40 4.84
N TYR A 296 6.80 -7.03 6.04
CA TYR A 296 5.45 -6.50 6.22
C TYR A 296 5.21 -5.21 5.45
N ASN A 297 6.18 -4.29 5.39
CA ASN A 297 5.99 -3.03 4.67
C ASN A 297 5.86 -3.22 3.16
N SER A 298 6.57 -4.19 2.56
CA SER A 298 6.32 -4.58 1.16
C SER A 298 4.88 -5.04 0.96
N PHE A 299 4.40 -5.90 1.86
CA PHE A 299 3.01 -6.35 1.84
C PHE A 299 2.01 -5.19 1.98
N VAL A 300 2.26 -4.24 2.89
CA VAL A 300 1.40 -3.06 3.06
C VAL A 300 1.34 -2.22 1.79
N MET A 301 2.46 -2.01 1.09
CA MET A 301 2.46 -1.29 -0.20
C MET A 301 1.63 -2.01 -1.26
N HIS A 302 1.76 -3.34 -1.36
CA HIS A 302 0.91 -4.17 -2.24
C HIS A 302 -0.58 -4.02 -1.89
N MET A 303 -0.91 -4.06 -0.59
CA MET A 303 -2.29 -3.90 -0.13
C MET A 303 -2.83 -2.47 -0.37
N ASN A 304 -2.00 -1.43 -0.27
CA ASN A 304 -2.39 -0.08 -0.61
C ASN A 304 -2.74 0.04 -2.10
N MET A 305 -1.92 -0.51 -2.99
CA MET A 305 -2.22 -0.60 -4.42
C MET A 305 -3.54 -1.34 -4.69
N ALA A 306 -3.71 -2.51 -4.05
CA ALA A 306 -4.92 -3.31 -4.22
C ALA A 306 -6.18 -2.56 -3.76
N ARG A 307 -6.14 -1.89 -2.59
CA ARG A 307 -7.26 -1.09 -2.08
C ARG A 307 -7.65 0.03 -3.05
N ARG A 308 -6.66 0.72 -3.64
CA ARG A 308 -6.92 1.80 -4.60
C ARG A 308 -7.53 1.27 -5.89
N ARG A 309 -7.02 0.15 -6.42
CA ARG A 309 -7.63 -0.52 -7.59
C ARG A 309 -9.07 -0.98 -7.32
N LEU A 310 -9.35 -1.52 -6.14
CA LEU A 310 -10.71 -1.95 -5.77
C LEU A 310 -11.72 -0.81 -5.66
N ARG A 311 -11.26 0.45 -5.46
CA ARG A 311 -12.12 1.64 -5.47
C ARG A 311 -12.56 2.06 -6.89
N LEU A 312 -11.89 1.60 -7.95
CA LEU A 312 -12.23 1.94 -9.33
C LEU A 312 -13.60 1.38 -9.78
N GLY A 313 -14.12 0.40 -9.04
CA GLY A 313 -15.50 -0.06 -9.20
C GLY A 313 -15.66 -1.55 -8.99
N ASP A 314 -16.91 -1.99 -9.16
CA ASP A 314 -17.33 -3.36 -8.86
C ASP A 314 -16.83 -4.40 -9.88
N TRP A 315 -16.41 -3.92 -11.05
CA TRP A 315 -15.87 -4.72 -12.16
C TRP A 315 -14.44 -5.22 -11.91
N VAL A 316 -13.72 -4.65 -10.93
CA VAL A 316 -12.37 -5.11 -10.57
C VAL A 316 -12.48 -6.40 -9.76
N ASP A 317 -11.96 -7.50 -10.29
CA ASP A 317 -11.96 -8.79 -9.62
C ASP A 317 -11.01 -8.76 -8.39
N LEU A 318 -11.49 -9.29 -7.27
CA LEU A 318 -10.71 -9.39 -6.03
C LEU A 318 -9.48 -10.28 -6.22
N THR A 319 -9.59 -11.32 -7.04
CA THR A 319 -8.52 -12.31 -7.29
C THR A 319 -7.40 -11.76 -8.17
N ASP A 320 -7.68 -10.74 -8.98
CA ASP A 320 -6.68 -10.10 -9.85
C ASP A 320 -5.77 -9.13 -9.09
N VAL A 321 -6.28 -8.54 -7.99
CA VAL A 321 -5.58 -7.47 -7.27
C VAL A 321 -5.12 -7.85 -5.87
N LEU A 322 -5.77 -8.81 -5.21
CA LEU A 322 -5.38 -9.26 -3.87
C LEU A 322 -4.48 -10.49 -3.95
N PRO A 323 -3.47 -10.61 -3.06
CA PRO A 323 -2.67 -11.82 -2.97
C PRO A 323 -3.53 -13.07 -2.69
N ALA A 324 -3.13 -14.21 -3.25
CA ALA A 324 -3.80 -15.47 -3.01
C ALA A 324 -3.62 -15.92 -1.53
N LEU A 325 -4.73 -16.15 -0.82
CA LEU A 325 -4.71 -16.56 0.58
C LEU A 325 -3.92 -17.85 0.79
N SER A 326 -4.04 -18.84 -0.10
CA SER A 326 -3.29 -20.11 0.00
C SER A 326 -1.77 -19.90 -0.02
N VAL A 327 -1.29 -18.92 -0.78
CA VAL A 327 0.14 -18.57 -0.83
C VAL A 327 0.56 -17.91 0.48
N LEU A 328 -0.23 -16.98 1.00
CA LEU A 328 0.05 -16.31 2.27
C LEU A 328 -0.02 -17.28 3.46
N ASP A 329 -1.01 -18.17 3.49
CA ASP A 329 -1.20 -19.17 4.54
C ASP A 329 -0.01 -20.12 4.60
N HIS A 330 0.47 -20.59 3.44
CA HIS A 330 1.67 -21.42 3.36
C HIS A 330 2.93 -20.66 3.83
N LYS A 331 3.03 -19.38 3.49
CA LYS A 331 4.22 -18.55 3.72
C LYS A 331 4.34 -18.01 5.15
N PHE A 332 3.22 -17.65 5.77
CA PHE A 332 3.20 -16.92 7.05
C PHE A 332 2.35 -17.58 8.15
N ALA A 333 1.64 -18.67 7.85
CA ALA A 333 0.56 -19.25 8.65
C ALA A 333 -0.76 -18.48 8.59
N VAL A 334 -1.86 -19.19 8.84
CA VAL A 334 -3.25 -18.71 8.69
C VAL A 334 -3.65 -17.60 9.67
N SER A 335 -2.93 -17.49 10.79
CA SER A 335 -3.17 -16.50 11.86
C SER A 335 -2.26 -15.26 11.76
N ASP A 336 -1.34 -15.21 10.79
CA ASP A 336 -0.55 -14.00 10.56
C ASP A 336 -1.43 -12.83 10.10
N ARG A 337 -1.03 -11.61 10.44
CA ARG A 337 -1.77 -10.40 10.07
C ARG A 337 -1.95 -10.22 8.57
N ARG A 338 -1.03 -10.71 7.75
CA ARG A 338 -1.08 -10.54 6.28
C ARG A 338 -2.29 -11.25 5.66
N PRO A 339 -2.49 -12.57 5.83
CA PRO A 339 -3.71 -13.23 5.34
C PRO A 339 -4.99 -12.66 5.97
N LEU A 340 -4.96 -12.28 7.26
CA LEU A 340 -6.11 -11.64 7.92
C LEU A 340 -6.47 -10.29 7.28
N ASP A 341 -5.48 -9.46 6.94
CA ASP A 341 -5.71 -8.17 6.28
C ASP A 341 -6.25 -8.34 4.85
N VAL A 342 -5.82 -9.39 4.12
CA VAL A 342 -6.43 -9.75 2.82
C VAL A 342 -7.90 -10.13 2.99
N ILE A 343 -8.24 -10.98 3.96
CA ILE A 343 -9.64 -11.37 4.22
C ILE A 343 -10.46 -10.14 4.62
N ARG A 344 -9.92 -9.27 5.49
CA ARG A 344 -10.58 -8.01 5.87
C ARG A 344 -10.90 -7.14 4.67
N VAL A 345 -9.95 -6.90 3.77
CA VAL A 345 -10.18 -6.10 2.56
C VAL A 345 -11.22 -6.75 1.64
N ARG A 346 -11.24 -8.08 1.53
CA ARG A 346 -12.31 -8.80 0.81
C ARG A 346 -13.68 -8.54 1.42
N VAL A 347 -13.81 -8.73 2.74
CA VAL A 347 -15.04 -8.49 3.49
C VAL A 347 -15.54 -7.06 3.29
N GLU A 348 -14.68 -6.07 3.50
CA GLU A 348 -15.02 -4.64 3.34
C GLU A 348 -15.49 -4.32 1.91
N THR A 349 -14.80 -4.86 0.91
CA THR A 349 -15.12 -4.63 -0.51
C THR A 349 -16.42 -5.32 -0.92
N LEU A 350 -16.60 -6.58 -0.55
CA LEU A 350 -17.82 -7.35 -0.84
C LEU A 350 -19.05 -6.73 -0.16
N PHE A 351 -18.89 -6.19 1.04
CA PHE A 351 -19.95 -5.49 1.75
C PHE A 351 -20.37 -4.22 1.01
N LYS A 352 -19.41 -3.40 0.54
CA LYS A 352 -19.69 -2.22 -0.30
C LYS A 352 -20.40 -2.61 -1.61
N ARG A 353 -20.04 -3.76 -2.18
CA ARG A 353 -20.67 -4.36 -3.37
C ARG A 353 -22.01 -5.07 -3.09
N LYS A 354 -22.50 -5.02 -1.85
CA LYS A 354 -23.76 -5.65 -1.40
C LYS A 354 -23.81 -7.18 -1.62
N LYS A 355 -22.65 -7.84 -1.65
CA LYS A 355 -22.52 -9.31 -1.79
C LYS A 355 -22.58 -10.00 -0.43
N TYR A 356 -23.68 -9.77 0.30
CA TYR A 356 -23.80 -10.10 1.73
C TYR A 356 -23.57 -11.57 2.07
N SER A 357 -23.97 -12.51 1.20
CA SER A 357 -23.72 -13.94 1.42
C SER A 357 -22.22 -14.28 1.42
N GLU A 358 -21.46 -13.73 0.48
CA GLU A 358 -19.99 -13.90 0.42
C GLU A 358 -19.31 -13.21 1.62
N VAL A 359 -19.83 -12.06 2.07
CA VAL A 359 -19.34 -11.36 3.26
C VAL A 359 -19.45 -12.25 4.49
N ILE A 360 -20.57 -12.92 4.71
CA ILE A 360 -20.78 -13.79 5.89
C ILE A 360 -19.75 -14.94 5.91
N GLU A 361 -19.46 -15.56 4.76
CA GLU A 361 -18.46 -16.62 4.65
C GLU A 361 -17.06 -16.12 5.00
N HIS A 362 -16.63 -15.03 4.37
CA HIS A 362 -15.30 -14.47 4.61
C HIS A 362 -15.14 -13.89 6.03
N SER A 363 -16.18 -13.25 6.56
CA SER A 363 -16.18 -12.77 7.95
C SER A 363 -16.08 -13.90 8.96
N ARG A 364 -16.75 -15.04 8.72
CA ARG A 364 -16.60 -16.23 9.58
C ARG A 364 -15.14 -16.72 9.56
N SER A 365 -14.56 -16.87 8.37
CA SER A 365 -13.15 -17.26 8.25
C SER A 365 -12.21 -16.24 8.91
N LEU A 366 -12.52 -14.94 8.90
CA LEU A 366 -11.73 -13.91 9.55
C LEU A 366 -11.73 -14.09 11.07
N VAL A 367 -12.91 -14.27 11.67
CA VAL A 367 -13.06 -14.50 13.12
C VAL A 367 -12.36 -15.79 13.54
N GLU A 368 -12.61 -16.90 12.84
CA GLU A 368 -12.00 -18.21 13.15
C GLU A 368 -10.47 -18.14 13.15
N ARG A 369 -9.88 -17.44 12.17
CA ARG A 369 -8.42 -17.27 12.09
C ARG A 369 -7.87 -16.27 13.12
N ALA A 370 -8.62 -15.22 13.44
CA ALA A 370 -8.24 -14.27 14.48
C ALA A 370 -8.20 -14.93 15.87
N GLU A 371 -9.10 -15.87 16.13
CA GLU A 371 -9.15 -16.64 17.38
C GLU A 371 -7.96 -17.61 17.54
N LEU A 372 -7.26 -17.95 16.45
CA LEU A 372 -6.00 -18.72 16.50
C LEU A 372 -4.82 -17.87 16.97
N ILE A 373 -4.93 -16.54 17.00
CA ILE A 373 -3.92 -15.68 17.63
C ILE A 373 -4.03 -15.90 19.14
N GLY A 374 -2.94 -16.39 19.75
CA GLY A 374 -2.90 -16.63 21.18
C GLY A 374 -3.23 -15.36 21.95
N ILE A 375 -4.04 -15.49 23.02
CA ILE A 375 -4.45 -14.34 23.86
C ILE A 375 -3.22 -13.56 24.37
N GLN A 376 -2.12 -14.27 24.60
CA GLN A 376 -0.87 -13.72 25.11
C GLN A 376 0.08 -13.21 24.02
N ASP A 377 -0.17 -13.53 22.75
CA ASP A 377 0.75 -13.22 21.65
C ASP A 377 0.49 -11.79 21.13
N ASP A 378 -0.75 -11.53 20.71
CA ASP A 378 -1.19 -10.22 20.24
C ASP A 378 -2.71 -10.04 20.47
N PRO A 379 -3.13 -9.70 21.70
CA PRO A 379 -4.54 -9.51 22.01
C PRO A 379 -5.15 -8.37 21.19
N TRP A 380 -4.38 -7.34 20.85
CA TRP A 380 -4.87 -6.21 20.07
C TRP A 380 -5.30 -6.66 18.67
N GLN A 381 -4.41 -7.38 17.97
CA GLN A 381 -4.67 -7.85 16.62
C GLN A 381 -5.84 -8.84 16.58
N ARG A 382 -5.91 -9.75 17.56
CA ARG A 382 -7.04 -10.68 17.70
C ARG A 382 -8.38 -9.94 17.82
N HIS A 383 -8.48 -8.99 18.75
CA HIS A 383 -9.71 -8.24 18.94
C HIS A 383 -10.04 -7.40 17.71
N TYR A 384 -9.06 -6.75 17.10
CA TYR A 384 -9.25 -5.93 15.91
C TYR A 384 -9.92 -6.72 14.77
N PHE A 385 -9.35 -7.87 14.39
CA PHE A 385 -9.90 -8.69 13.31
C PHE A 385 -11.22 -9.37 13.69
N SER A 386 -11.38 -9.77 14.95
CA SER A 386 -12.65 -10.36 15.44
C SER A 386 -13.79 -9.36 15.39
N ILE A 387 -13.56 -8.12 15.86
CA ILE A 387 -14.53 -7.02 15.80
C ILE A 387 -14.93 -6.75 14.35
N LYS A 388 -13.96 -6.59 13.44
CA LYS A 388 -14.25 -6.39 12.01
C LYS A 388 -15.05 -7.55 11.41
N GLY A 389 -14.69 -8.79 11.72
CA GLY A 389 -15.41 -9.97 11.26
C GLY A 389 -16.86 -10.00 11.75
N PHE A 390 -17.08 -9.84 13.07
CA PHE A 390 -18.43 -9.83 13.65
C PHE A 390 -19.27 -8.66 13.15
N TYR A 391 -18.70 -7.45 13.06
CA TYR A 391 -19.42 -6.28 12.56
C TYR A 391 -19.95 -6.52 11.15
N TYR A 392 -19.09 -6.85 10.17
CA TYR A 392 -19.53 -7.05 8.80
C TYR A 392 -20.45 -8.26 8.63
N MET A 393 -20.26 -9.33 9.42
CA MET A 393 -21.16 -10.48 9.43
C MET A 393 -22.55 -10.09 9.94
N GLY A 394 -22.63 -9.38 11.07
CA GLY A 394 -23.88 -8.94 11.67
C GLY A 394 -24.64 -7.95 10.78
N MET A 395 -23.93 -6.98 10.20
CA MET A 395 -24.52 -6.03 9.26
C MET A 395 -25.04 -6.72 7.99
N SER A 396 -24.31 -7.70 7.46
CA SER A 396 -24.75 -8.48 6.30
C SER A 396 -25.98 -9.35 6.60
N LEU A 397 -26.02 -9.99 7.77
CA LEU A 397 -27.21 -10.73 8.23
C LEU A 397 -28.42 -9.80 8.38
N PHE A 398 -28.21 -8.60 8.90
CA PHE A 398 -29.26 -7.58 9.02
C PHE A 398 -29.79 -7.17 7.64
N SER A 399 -28.91 -6.92 6.67
CA SER A 399 -29.29 -6.58 5.29
C SER A 399 -30.02 -7.71 4.56
N LEU A 400 -29.81 -8.97 4.97
CA LEU A 400 -30.52 -10.15 4.47
C LEU A 400 -31.78 -10.50 5.29
N GLU A 401 -32.23 -9.59 6.16
CA GLU A 401 -33.41 -9.75 7.01
C GLU A 401 -33.34 -10.93 8.00
N LYS A 402 -32.13 -11.47 8.25
CA LYS A 402 -31.84 -12.50 9.25
C LYS A 402 -31.61 -11.88 10.62
N TYR A 403 -32.63 -11.16 11.11
CA TYR A 403 -32.46 -10.23 12.21
C TYR A 403 -32.12 -10.87 13.56
N GLU A 404 -32.60 -12.08 13.83
CA GLU A 404 -32.29 -12.77 15.09
C GLU A 404 -30.80 -13.14 15.15
N GLU A 405 -30.28 -13.73 14.07
CA GLU A 405 -28.86 -14.03 13.90
C GLU A 405 -28.03 -12.74 13.95
N ALA A 406 -28.47 -11.68 13.25
CA ALA A 406 -27.81 -10.38 13.27
C ALA A 406 -27.73 -9.80 14.68
N HIS A 407 -28.81 -9.85 15.46
CA HIS A 407 -28.82 -9.35 16.84
C HIS A 407 -27.79 -10.06 17.71
N ILE A 408 -27.71 -11.40 17.63
CA ILE A 408 -26.72 -12.19 18.39
C ILE A 408 -25.30 -11.78 18.02
N ILE A 409 -25.00 -11.69 16.72
CA ILE A 409 -23.67 -11.35 16.23
C ILE A 409 -23.27 -9.91 16.57
N LEU A 410 -24.16 -8.94 16.37
CA LEU A 410 -23.91 -7.54 16.67
C LEU A 410 -23.77 -7.30 18.18
N SER A 411 -24.53 -8.00 19.02
CA SER A 411 -24.35 -7.95 20.48
C SER A 411 -22.96 -8.44 20.90
N LYS A 412 -22.48 -9.55 20.33
CA LYS A 412 -21.11 -10.05 20.56
C LYS A 412 -20.05 -9.04 20.10
N CYS A 413 -20.28 -8.41 18.95
CA CYS A 413 -19.39 -7.38 18.42
C CYS A 413 -19.30 -6.18 19.38
N PHE A 414 -20.45 -5.70 19.89
CA PHE A 414 -20.51 -4.62 20.86
C PHE A 414 -19.73 -4.96 22.14
N ASP A 415 -19.97 -6.14 22.72
CA ASP A 415 -19.27 -6.57 23.93
C ASP A 415 -17.74 -6.68 23.71
N LEU A 416 -17.30 -7.06 22.51
CA LEU A 416 -15.88 -7.09 22.14
C LEU A 416 -15.29 -5.69 22.01
N ILE A 417 -16.04 -4.72 21.46
CA ILE A 417 -15.61 -3.32 21.38
C ILE A 417 -15.44 -2.75 22.79
N GLU A 418 -16.39 -2.98 23.70
CA GLU A 418 -16.27 -2.55 25.10
C GLU A 418 -15.03 -3.15 25.76
N LYS A 419 -14.78 -4.46 25.59
CA LYS A 419 -13.56 -5.11 26.09
C LYS A 419 -12.30 -4.51 25.47
N PHE A 420 -12.29 -4.23 24.17
CA PHE A 420 -11.15 -3.64 23.49
C PHE A 420 -10.77 -2.28 24.11
N TYR A 421 -11.76 -1.44 24.42
CA TYR A 421 -11.54 -0.16 25.10
C TYR A 421 -11.04 -0.29 26.54
N THR A 422 -11.31 -1.41 27.23
CA THR A 422 -10.69 -1.67 28.55
C THR A 422 -9.21 -2.07 28.45
N VAL A 423 -8.79 -2.69 27.35
CA VAL A 423 -7.41 -3.13 27.14
C VAL A 423 -6.53 -1.98 26.68
N GLN A 424 -7.10 -1.01 25.95
CA GLN A 424 -6.37 0.17 25.52
C GLN A 424 -7.10 1.46 25.85
N HIS A 425 -6.48 2.26 26.71
CA HIS A 425 -6.87 3.65 26.91
C HIS A 425 -6.57 4.44 25.63
N ASN A 426 -7.60 5.03 25.02
CA ASN A 426 -7.53 6.17 24.07
C ASN A 426 -7.58 5.91 22.55
N PHE A 427 -8.03 4.75 22.06
CA PHE A 427 -8.29 4.60 20.61
C PHE A 427 -9.78 4.44 20.32
N ALA A 428 -10.43 5.53 19.89
CA ALA A 428 -11.79 5.59 19.34
C ALA A 428 -11.95 4.88 17.97
N LEU A 429 -11.19 3.80 17.75
CA LEU A 429 -11.01 3.16 16.44
C LEU A 429 -12.32 2.57 15.89
N PHE A 430 -13.24 2.17 16.76
CA PHE A 430 -14.50 1.51 16.39
C PHE A 430 -15.72 2.34 16.75
N ASP A 431 -15.57 3.64 17.01
CA ASP A 431 -16.69 4.48 17.44
C ASP A 431 -17.78 4.56 16.35
N SER A 432 -17.38 4.62 15.08
CA SER A 432 -18.33 4.61 13.97
C SER A 432 -19.16 3.32 13.91
N GLU A 433 -18.50 2.16 14.03
CA GLU A 433 -19.14 0.86 14.03
C GLU A 433 -20.01 0.68 15.27
N LYS A 434 -19.54 1.13 16.43
CA LYS A 434 -20.27 1.08 17.69
C LYS A 434 -21.58 1.85 17.60
N VAL A 435 -21.55 3.08 17.09
CA VAL A 435 -22.75 3.92 16.90
C VAL A 435 -23.74 3.22 15.98
N GLU A 436 -23.27 2.69 14.83
CA GLU A 436 -24.15 1.98 13.90
C GLU A 436 -24.73 0.70 14.51
N ILE A 437 -23.92 -0.10 15.21
CA ILE A 437 -24.36 -1.30 15.94
C ILE A 437 -25.48 -0.95 16.92
N ILE A 438 -25.29 0.06 17.77
CA ILE A 438 -26.28 0.51 18.75
C ILE A 438 -27.57 0.93 18.04
N GLU A 439 -27.47 1.69 16.95
CA GLU A 439 -28.65 2.12 16.20
C GLU A 439 -29.44 0.93 15.65
N ARG A 440 -28.77 -0.05 15.03
CA ARG A 440 -29.42 -1.26 14.50
C ARG A 440 -30.05 -2.12 15.59
N LEU A 441 -29.36 -2.31 16.71
CA LEU A 441 -29.88 -3.07 17.84
C LEU A 441 -31.09 -2.38 18.49
N TYR A 442 -31.04 -1.06 18.64
CA TYR A 442 -32.16 -0.26 19.13
C TYR A 442 -33.38 -0.30 18.20
N GLN A 443 -33.18 -0.17 16.88
CA GLN A 443 -34.27 -0.27 15.90
C GLN A 443 -35.01 -1.61 16.03
N ARG A 444 -34.29 -2.71 16.27
CA ARG A 444 -34.88 -4.04 16.45
C ARG A 444 -35.55 -4.23 17.79
N SER A 445 -35.00 -3.66 18.86
CA SER A 445 -35.63 -3.74 20.18
C SER A 445 -37.00 -3.04 20.24
N GLN A 446 -37.18 -1.96 19.47
CA GLN A 446 -38.50 -1.32 19.30
C GLN A 446 -39.52 -2.23 18.59
N SER A 447 -39.04 -3.21 17.81
CA SER A 447 -39.88 -4.20 17.14
C SER A 447 -40.13 -5.45 17.99
N GLY A 448 -39.82 -5.42 19.28
CA GLY A 448 -40.06 -6.52 20.23
C GLY A 448 -38.93 -7.56 20.32
N PHE A 449 -37.75 -7.28 19.76
CA PHE A 449 -36.61 -8.22 19.76
C PHE A 449 -35.41 -7.69 20.56
N GLY A 450 -35.10 -8.31 21.71
CA GLY A 450 -33.99 -7.93 22.57
C GLY A 450 -34.38 -6.96 23.71
N ASP A 451 -33.37 -6.45 24.42
CA ASP A 451 -33.55 -5.57 25.59
C ASP A 451 -33.58 -4.09 25.15
N ALA A 452 -34.80 -3.56 24.97
CA ALA A 452 -34.99 -2.16 24.57
C ALA A 452 -34.47 -1.16 25.60
N GLY A 453 -34.44 -1.53 26.89
CA GLY A 453 -33.89 -0.69 27.94
C GLY A 453 -32.38 -0.55 27.80
N ARG A 454 -31.67 -1.68 27.62
CA ARG A 454 -30.21 -1.68 27.41
C ARG A 454 -29.82 -0.84 26.19
N TRP A 455 -30.39 -1.12 25.02
CA TRP A 455 -29.98 -0.43 23.79
C TRP A 455 -30.42 1.04 23.75
N GLY A 456 -31.54 1.37 24.40
CA GLY A 456 -31.95 2.76 24.59
C GLY A 456 -30.96 3.56 25.43
N ALA A 457 -30.50 2.99 26.55
CA ALA A 457 -29.50 3.61 27.42
C ALA A 457 -28.14 3.79 26.72
N GLU A 458 -27.67 2.77 25.98
CA GLU A 458 -26.41 2.88 25.22
C GLU A 458 -26.50 3.93 24.10
N LYS A 459 -27.66 4.04 23.43
CA LYS A 459 -27.89 5.09 22.43
C LYS A 459 -27.80 6.48 23.05
N GLU A 460 -28.44 6.70 24.19
CA GLU A 460 -28.36 7.97 24.91
C GLU A 460 -26.93 8.29 25.36
N LYS A 461 -26.20 7.28 25.87
CA LYS A 461 -24.80 7.41 26.26
C LYS A 461 -23.90 7.79 25.08
N SER A 462 -24.05 7.14 23.93
CA SER A 462 -23.31 7.47 22.72
C SER A 462 -23.64 8.88 22.20
N GLN A 463 -24.90 9.29 22.23
CA GLN A 463 -25.30 10.66 21.85
C GLN A 463 -24.69 11.70 22.79
N LYS A 464 -24.70 11.46 24.11
CA LYS A 464 -24.05 12.34 25.09
C LYS A 464 -22.55 12.41 24.87
N ALA A 465 -21.88 11.29 24.60
CA ALA A 465 -20.45 11.27 24.31
C ALA A 465 -20.09 12.10 23.07
N ILE A 466 -20.86 11.97 21.99
CA ILE A 466 -20.69 12.77 20.77
C ILE A 466 -20.86 14.26 21.08
N SER A 467 -21.95 14.64 21.79
CA SER A 467 -22.18 16.05 22.16
C SER A 467 -21.12 16.62 23.12
N SER A 468 -20.51 15.78 23.96
CA SER A 468 -19.46 16.20 24.88
C SER A 468 -18.14 16.47 24.18
N ILE A 469 -17.87 15.78 23.06
CA ILE A 469 -16.69 16.06 22.22
C ILE A 469 -16.83 17.46 21.61
N ASP A 470 -18.02 17.80 21.11
CA ASP A 470 -18.30 19.13 20.55
C ASP A 470 -18.07 20.24 21.59
N ASN A 471 -18.57 20.09 22.82
CA ASN A 471 -18.38 21.07 23.90
C ASN A 471 -16.91 21.17 24.38
N THR A 472 -16.15 20.08 24.33
CA THR A 472 -14.74 20.09 24.77
C THR A 472 -13.86 20.83 23.75
N VAL A 473 -14.20 20.77 22.47
CA VAL A 473 -13.53 21.57 21.44
C VAL A 473 -13.79 23.06 21.67
N GLU A 474 -15.03 23.44 22.01
CA GLU A 474 -15.41 24.82 22.32
C GLU A 474 -14.69 25.37 23.57
N LEU A 475 -14.57 24.56 24.63
CA LEU A 475 -13.87 24.95 25.87
C LEU A 475 -12.34 25.08 25.69
N LEU A 476 -11.74 24.23 24.85
CA LEU A 476 -10.32 24.34 24.50
C LEU A 476 -10.04 25.58 23.63
N GLU A 477 -11.04 26.09 22.90
CA GLU A 477 -10.95 27.35 22.15
C GLU A 477 -11.01 28.58 23.08
N GLU A 478 -11.88 28.61 24.09
CA GLU A 478 -11.87 29.67 25.11
C GLU A 478 -10.50 29.77 25.80
N LEU A 479 -9.90 28.62 26.14
CA LEU A 479 -8.60 28.54 26.79
C LEU A 479 -7.41 28.83 25.84
N GLN A 480 -7.56 28.63 24.52
CA GLN A 480 -6.53 28.99 23.53
C GLN A 480 -6.61 30.45 23.10
N ILE A 481 -7.81 31.04 23.05
CA ILE A 481 -8.00 32.47 22.81
C ILE A 481 -7.37 33.29 23.95
N GLU A 482 -7.57 32.88 25.21
CA GLU A 482 -6.94 33.54 26.37
C GLU A 482 -5.40 33.46 26.38
N ARG A 483 -4.82 32.39 25.83
CA ARG A 483 -3.35 32.26 25.70
C ARG A 483 -2.76 33.07 24.53
N SER A 484 -3.56 33.37 23.50
CA SER A 484 -3.05 34.12 22.34
C SER A 484 -2.97 35.63 22.57
N GLU A 485 -3.71 36.17 23.55
CA GLU A 485 -3.65 37.59 23.91
C GLU A 485 -2.50 37.94 24.87
N THR A 486 -1.85 36.94 25.50
CA THR A 486 -0.80 37.18 26.51
C THR A 486 0.64 36.86 26.07
N ASP A 487 0.86 36.22 24.93
CA ASP A 487 2.20 35.81 24.46
C ASP A 487 2.75 36.61 23.26
N ILE A 488 2.30 37.86 23.07
CA ILE A 488 2.98 38.84 22.18
C ILE A 488 3.66 39.93 23.01
N VAL A 489 4.67 39.56 23.81
CA VAL A 489 5.76 40.47 24.21
C VAL A 489 7.04 39.67 24.43
N LEU A 490 7.75 39.38 23.33
CA LEU A 490 9.20 39.57 23.07
C LEU A 490 9.72 38.66 21.95
#